data_AF-A0AAX2CHM4-F1
#
_entry.id   AF-A0AAX2CHM4-F1
#
_cell.length_a   1.000
_cell.length_b   1.000
_cell.length_c   1.000
_cell.angle_alpha   90.00
_cell.angle_beta   90.00
_cell.angle_gamma   90.00
#
_symmetry.space_group_name_H-M   'P 1'
#
loop_
_entity.id
_entity.type
_entity.pdbx_description
1 polymer ?
#
loop_
_entity_poly.entity_id
_entity_poly.type
_entity_poly.pdbx_seq_one_letter_code
_entity_poly.pdbx_strand_id
1 'polypeptide(L)'
;MVDGVTGGFGIAKDVVLGRSPVPVEGVMGLRRGMNWEAAVKTSHDELKGIIHNKISKLEESVVGKGTGNGKHLHDVPKIKEIEVNFNRNVKHDSEEFARQLKDQEKGMNELTVDEYLKSRERYIAQGRAIEGNAAQQAAREEAYVQKVNELQREGLTLSNAKKKAKEWLDTQAALHNPNQIAGGKAEIIGGMGDKRINSSIGSQWRYRIDIVDEQIKELAKNMTPEQLKSTYLNVKLTH
;
A
#
# COMPACT_ATOMS: atom_id res chain seq x y z
N MET A 1 1.70 2.01 -58.42
CA MET A 1 0.42 1.81 -57.71
C MET A 1 0.65 0.79 -56.61
N VAL A 2 0.09 1.07 -55.42
CA VAL A 2 0.01 0.29 -54.18
C VAL A 2 1.26 0.24 -53.28
N ASP A 3 1.35 1.28 -52.43
CA ASP A 3 1.37 1.30 -50.95
C ASP A 3 2.01 0.15 -50.15
N GLY A 4 2.85 0.55 -49.17
CA GLY A 4 3.33 -0.32 -48.09
C GLY A 4 4.22 0.40 -47.07
N VAL A 5 3.67 0.62 -45.88
CA VAL A 5 4.20 1.30 -44.67
C VAL A 5 5.52 0.72 -44.13
N THR A 6 6.39 1.57 -43.57
CA THR A 6 7.21 1.41 -42.34
C THR A 6 8.14 2.64 -42.23
N GLY A 7 8.23 3.41 -41.15
CA GLY A 7 8.31 3.04 -39.74
C GLY A 7 9.77 3.09 -39.27
N GLY A 8 10.43 4.25 -39.39
CA GLY A 8 11.85 4.45 -39.06
C GLY A 8 12.07 5.23 -37.77
N PHE A 9 12.78 4.59 -36.84
CA PHE A 9 13.30 5.11 -35.57
C PHE A 9 14.17 6.37 -35.71
N GLY A 10 14.13 7.24 -34.69
CA GLY A 10 15.01 8.41 -34.61
C GLY A 10 14.91 9.16 -33.26
N ILE A 11 15.25 8.48 -32.17
CA ILE A 11 15.56 9.10 -30.87
C ILE A 11 16.88 9.88 -30.99
N ALA A 12 16.84 11.20 -30.86
CA ALA A 12 17.96 11.97 -30.34
C ALA A 12 17.57 13.41 -29.99
N LYS A 13 17.82 13.75 -28.72
CA LYS A 13 18.26 15.05 -28.21
C LYS A 13 17.21 16.17 -28.17
N ASP A 14 16.74 16.47 -26.96
CA ASP A 14 17.19 17.69 -26.26
C ASP A 14 16.77 17.66 -24.78
N VAL A 15 17.77 17.47 -23.93
CA VAL A 15 17.77 17.98 -22.56
C VAL A 15 18.31 19.41 -22.66
N VAL A 16 17.81 20.29 -21.79
CA VAL A 16 18.20 21.69 -21.53
C VAL A 16 17.13 22.67 -21.98
N LEU A 17 16.18 22.93 -21.09
CA LEU A 17 15.77 24.25 -20.59
C LEU A 17 14.54 24.04 -19.68
N GLY A 18 14.66 24.41 -18.41
CA GLY A 18 13.64 24.19 -17.38
C GLY A 18 12.31 24.87 -17.67
N ARG A 19 11.39 24.16 -18.33
CA ARG A 19 9.96 24.45 -18.36
C ARG A 19 9.21 23.16 -18.05
N SER A 20 8.39 23.21 -17.00
CA SER A 20 7.40 22.18 -16.69
C SER A 20 6.55 21.91 -17.94
N PRO A 21 6.28 20.64 -18.31
CA PRO A 21 5.31 20.36 -19.36
C PRO A 21 3.93 20.80 -18.83
N VAL A 22 3.42 21.86 -19.42
CA VAL A 22 2.01 22.24 -19.33
C VAL A 22 1.21 21.03 -19.84
N PRO A 23 0.18 20.54 -19.13
CA PRO A 23 -0.62 19.44 -19.65
C PRO A 23 -1.30 19.91 -20.94
N VAL A 24 -1.04 19.19 -22.02
CA VAL A 24 -1.75 19.32 -23.29
C VAL A 24 -3.22 19.01 -23.00
N GLU A 25 -4.10 19.96 -23.31
CA GLU A 25 -5.55 19.72 -23.31
C GLU A 25 -5.85 18.51 -24.20
N GLY A 26 -6.58 17.52 -23.67
CA GLY A 26 -7.24 16.53 -24.49
C GLY A 26 -7.06 15.07 -24.10
N VAL A 27 -7.29 14.68 -22.83
CA VAL A 27 -7.83 13.34 -22.52
C VAL A 27 -8.76 13.44 -21.31
N MET A 28 -9.99 13.89 -21.56
CA MET A 28 -11.22 13.47 -20.88
C MET A 28 -12.33 14.36 -21.42
N GLY A 29 -13.38 13.76 -21.96
CA GLY A 29 -14.61 14.46 -22.32
C GLY A 29 -15.25 15.04 -21.06
N LEU A 30 -14.84 16.26 -20.70
CA LEU A 30 -15.33 17.02 -19.55
C LEU A 30 -16.70 17.60 -19.89
N ARG A 31 -17.77 17.00 -19.34
CA ARG A 31 -19.04 17.73 -19.20
C ARG A 31 -18.84 18.83 -18.16
N ARG A 32 -18.86 20.07 -18.61
CA ARG A 32 -18.83 21.28 -17.78
C ARG A 32 -20.06 21.26 -16.85
N GLY A 33 -19.85 21.21 -15.52
CA GLY A 33 -20.93 21.28 -14.52
C GLY A 33 -21.07 20.09 -13.56
N MET A 34 -20.22 19.07 -13.62
CA MET A 34 -20.25 17.99 -12.62
C MET A 34 -19.67 18.44 -11.27
N ASN A 35 -20.47 18.32 -10.21
CA ASN A 35 -20.00 18.48 -8.85
C ASN A 35 -19.13 17.28 -8.46
N TRP A 36 -17.81 17.44 -8.57
CA TRP A 36 -16.83 16.40 -8.32
C TRP A 36 -16.87 15.88 -6.87
N GLU A 37 -17.21 16.73 -5.90
CA GLU A 37 -17.34 16.34 -4.48
C GLU A 37 -18.50 15.37 -4.29
N ALA A 38 -19.63 15.64 -4.96
CA ALA A 38 -20.76 14.74 -4.97
C ALA A 38 -20.43 13.42 -5.68
N ALA A 39 -19.74 13.47 -6.83
CA ALA A 39 -19.39 12.26 -7.57
C ALA A 39 -18.41 11.35 -6.80
N VAL A 40 -17.40 11.92 -6.15
CA VAL A 40 -16.45 11.17 -5.30
C VAL A 40 -17.16 10.62 -4.07
N LYS A 41 -18.01 11.41 -3.42
CA LYS A 41 -18.79 10.95 -2.26
C LYS A 41 -19.73 9.79 -2.64
N THR A 42 -20.46 9.91 -3.74
CA THR A 42 -21.34 8.84 -4.24
C THR A 42 -20.55 7.58 -4.56
N SER A 43 -19.42 7.70 -5.24
CA SER A 43 -18.58 6.54 -5.56
C SER A 43 -18.01 5.88 -4.29
N HIS A 44 -17.63 6.67 -3.28
CA HIS A 44 -17.19 6.18 -1.97
C HIS A 44 -18.30 5.48 -1.20
N ASP A 45 -19.50 6.04 -1.19
CA ASP A 45 -20.67 5.47 -0.51
C ASP A 45 -21.14 4.18 -1.21
N GLU A 46 -21.06 4.11 -2.54
CA GLU A 46 -21.30 2.90 -3.34
C GLU A 46 -20.25 1.81 -3.02
N LEU A 47 -18.96 2.16 -3.01
CA LEU A 47 -17.88 1.22 -2.65
C LEU A 47 -18.01 0.74 -1.21
N LYS A 48 -18.36 1.63 -0.27
CA LYS A 48 -18.69 1.27 1.11
C LYS A 48 -19.85 0.30 1.17
N GLY A 49 -20.93 0.54 0.43
CA GLY A 49 -22.07 -0.37 0.35
C GLY A 49 -21.70 -1.75 -0.21
N ILE A 50 -20.86 -1.80 -1.24
CA ILE A 50 -20.36 -3.05 -1.82
C ILE A 50 -19.48 -3.82 -0.81
N ILE A 51 -18.58 -3.12 -0.11
CA ILE A 51 -17.73 -3.71 0.92
C ILE A 51 -18.59 -4.22 2.08
N HIS A 52 -19.56 -3.43 2.55
CA HIS A 52 -20.46 -3.83 3.64
C HIS A 52 -21.26 -5.08 3.25
N ASN A 53 -21.79 -5.14 2.03
CA ASN A 53 -22.54 -6.28 1.53
C ASN A 53 -21.64 -7.53 1.36
N LYS A 54 -20.38 -7.36 0.94
CA LYS A 54 -19.40 -8.46 0.94
C LYS A 54 -19.07 -8.96 2.34
N ILE A 55 -18.93 -8.04 3.31
CA ILE A 55 -18.70 -8.38 4.73
C ILE A 55 -19.92 -9.11 5.28
N SER A 56 -21.14 -8.61 5.08
CA SER A 56 -22.37 -9.28 5.53
C SER A 56 -22.54 -10.66 4.90
N LYS A 57 -22.22 -10.83 3.61
CA LYS A 57 -22.22 -12.16 2.96
C LYS A 57 -21.15 -13.10 3.52
N LEU A 58 -19.98 -12.57 3.89
CA LEU A 58 -18.94 -13.33 4.58
C LEU A 58 -19.40 -13.73 5.98
N GLU A 59 -20.01 -12.82 6.73
CA GLU A 59 -20.57 -13.08 8.07
C GLU A 59 -21.72 -14.11 8.02
N GLU A 60 -22.64 -14.01 7.05
CA GLU A 60 -23.69 -15.01 6.81
C GLU A 60 -23.10 -16.38 6.42
N SER A 61 -22.04 -16.40 5.61
CA SER A 61 -21.34 -17.65 5.25
C SER A 61 -20.61 -18.29 6.43
N VAL A 62 -20.23 -17.50 7.44
CA VAL A 62 -19.62 -17.96 8.69
C VAL A 62 -20.69 -18.44 9.67
N VAL A 63 -21.87 -17.82 9.70
CA VAL A 63 -23.00 -18.19 10.59
C VAL A 63 -23.75 -19.44 10.11
N GLY A 64 -23.72 -19.77 8.82
CA GLY A 64 -24.40 -20.95 8.24
C GLY A 64 -23.75 -22.32 8.54
N LYS A 65 -22.60 -22.37 9.23
CA LYS A 65 -21.94 -23.63 9.64
C LYS A 65 -21.86 -23.74 11.17
N GLY A 66 -22.88 -24.35 11.76
CA GLY A 66 -22.75 -25.27 12.91
C GLY A 66 -22.22 -24.72 14.23
N THR A 67 -23.05 -24.89 15.28
CA THR A 67 -22.69 -24.92 16.70
C THR A 67 -21.24 -25.38 16.97
N GLY A 68 -20.38 -24.45 17.37
CA GLY A 68 -19.00 -24.74 17.77
C GLY A 68 -18.43 -23.54 18.52
N ASN A 69 -17.94 -23.79 19.74
CA ASN A 69 -17.37 -22.83 20.68
C ASN A 69 -16.59 -21.68 20.02
N GLY A 70 -16.87 -20.46 20.46
CA GLY A 70 -16.13 -19.27 20.06
C GLY A 70 -14.64 -19.48 20.23
N LYS A 71 -13.92 -19.60 19.11
CA LYS A 71 -12.47 -19.56 19.10
C LYS A 71 -12.07 -18.15 19.53
N HIS A 72 -11.33 -18.07 20.62
CA HIS A 72 -10.68 -16.83 21.01
C HIS A 72 -9.80 -16.39 19.83
N LEU A 73 -9.73 -15.09 19.53
CA LEU A 73 -8.80 -14.55 18.52
C LEU A 73 -7.33 -14.95 18.76
N HIS A 74 -7.01 -15.53 19.92
CA HIS A 74 -5.71 -16.07 20.31
C HIS A 74 -5.39 -17.47 19.72
N ASP A 75 -6.35 -18.15 19.09
CA ASP A 75 -6.18 -19.54 18.62
C ASP A 75 -5.76 -19.67 17.14
N VAL A 76 -5.40 -18.56 16.49
CA VAL A 76 -4.93 -18.58 15.09
C VAL A 76 -3.49 -19.13 15.04
N PRO A 77 -3.21 -20.20 14.29
CA PRO A 77 -1.86 -20.75 14.19
C PRO A 77 -0.88 -19.71 13.67
N LYS A 78 0.25 -19.60 14.37
CA LYS A 78 1.36 -18.70 14.02
C LYS A 78 2.67 -19.45 14.02
N ILE A 79 3.60 -19.02 13.18
CA ILE A 79 4.98 -19.51 13.23
C ILE A 79 5.69 -19.08 14.53
N LYS A 80 6.84 -19.70 14.80
CA LYS A 80 7.75 -19.23 15.85
C LYS A 80 8.12 -17.76 15.59
N GLU A 81 8.24 -16.97 16.66
CA GLU A 81 8.58 -15.56 16.54
C GLU A 81 9.92 -15.35 15.83
N ILE A 82 9.94 -14.41 14.88
CA ILE A 82 11.14 -13.93 14.18
C ILE A 82 11.33 -12.46 14.54
N GLU A 83 12.38 -12.15 15.30
CA GLU A 83 12.72 -10.77 15.65
C GLU A 83 13.63 -10.14 14.59
N VAL A 84 13.34 -8.90 14.22
CA VAL A 84 14.12 -8.11 13.27
C VAL A 84 14.34 -6.69 13.80
N ASN A 85 15.59 -6.32 14.02
CA ASN A 85 15.96 -5.00 14.55
C ASN A 85 16.22 -3.98 13.44
N PHE A 86 15.56 -2.83 13.51
CA PHE A 86 15.71 -1.67 12.65
C PHE A 86 16.52 -0.58 13.33
N ASN A 87 17.12 0.30 12.54
CA ASN A 87 17.86 1.46 13.05
C ASN A 87 17.08 2.73 12.71
N ARG A 88 16.72 3.51 13.73
CA ARG A 88 16.15 4.85 13.55
C ARG A 88 17.27 5.87 13.36
N ASN A 89 17.13 6.73 12.34
CA ASN A 89 17.96 7.92 12.23
C ASN A 89 17.50 8.95 13.27
N VAL A 90 18.43 9.51 14.06
CA VAL A 90 18.13 10.52 15.10
C VAL A 90 17.42 11.78 14.57
N LYS A 91 17.56 12.08 13.27
CA LYS A 91 16.88 13.20 12.59
C LYS A 91 15.43 12.89 12.21
N HIS A 92 15.01 11.63 12.27
CA HIS A 92 13.62 11.25 12.06
C HIS A 92 12.82 11.48 13.32
N ASP A 93 11.57 11.88 13.13
CA ASP A 93 10.59 11.88 14.20
C ASP A 93 10.46 10.46 14.79
N SER A 94 10.54 10.35 16.12
CA SER A 94 10.61 9.05 16.79
C SER A 94 9.27 8.34 16.80
N GLU A 95 8.18 9.09 16.99
CA GLU A 95 6.83 8.54 17.07
C GLU A 95 6.36 8.08 15.69
N GLU A 96 6.61 8.88 14.65
CA GLU A 96 6.28 8.53 13.27
C GLU A 96 7.12 7.34 12.77
N PHE A 97 8.39 7.24 13.16
CA PHE A 97 9.20 6.07 12.85
C PHE A 97 8.63 4.82 13.53
N ALA A 98 8.32 4.90 14.82
CA ALA A 98 7.74 3.79 15.58
C ALA A 98 6.38 3.37 15.02
N ARG A 99 5.52 4.34 14.66
CA ARG A 99 4.22 4.09 14.03
C ARG A 99 4.38 3.37 12.70
N GLN A 100 5.19 3.90 11.79
CA GLN A 100 5.39 3.25 10.48
C GLN A 100 6.01 1.86 10.64
N LEU A 101 6.97 1.67 11.56
CA LEU A 101 7.54 0.35 11.82
C LEU A 101 6.50 -0.62 12.39
N LYS A 102 5.62 -0.16 13.29
CA LYS A 102 4.53 -0.96 13.83
C LYS A 102 3.52 -1.35 12.76
N ASP A 103 3.24 -0.46 11.82
CA ASP A 103 2.37 -0.77 10.68
C ASP A 103 3.00 -1.83 9.76
N GLN A 104 4.32 -1.81 9.57
CA GLN A 104 5.04 -2.88 8.87
C GLN A 104 4.90 -4.21 9.60
N GLU A 105 5.13 -4.23 10.91
CA GLU A 105 5.01 -5.43 11.74
C GLU A 105 3.59 -6.02 11.66
N LYS A 106 2.59 -5.16 11.84
CA LYS A 106 1.18 -5.55 11.73
C LYS A 106 0.90 -6.18 10.37
N GLY A 107 1.31 -5.50 9.29
CA GLY A 107 1.10 -6.01 7.93
C GLY A 107 1.80 -7.35 7.68
N MET A 108 3.03 -7.54 8.18
CA MET A 108 3.70 -8.84 8.12
C MET A 108 2.87 -9.92 8.80
N ASN A 109 2.34 -9.63 9.99
CA ASN A 109 1.59 -10.58 10.81
C ASN A 109 0.16 -10.86 10.32
N GLU A 110 -0.31 -10.12 9.32
CA GLU A 110 -1.55 -10.39 8.60
C GLU A 110 -1.34 -11.32 7.39
N LEU A 111 -0.10 -11.61 7.01
CA LEU A 111 0.21 -12.58 5.95
C LEU A 111 0.22 -14.00 6.50
N THR A 112 -0.35 -14.91 5.72
CA THR A 112 -0.08 -16.35 5.86
C THR A 112 1.30 -16.69 5.30
N VAL A 113 1.85 -17.85 5.69
CA VAL A 113 3.12 -18.35 5.13
C VAL A 113 3.04 -18.47 3.60
N ASP A 114 1.94 -19.01 3.07
CA ASP A 114 1.70 -19.13 1.62
C ASP A 114 1.69 -17.76 0.92
N GLU A 115 0.95 -16.78 1.45
CA GLU A 115 0.89 -15.43 0.87
C GLU A 115 2.25 -14.73 0.89
N TYR A 116 2.98 -14.86 1.99
CA TYR A 116 4.32 -14.31 2.10
C TYR A 116 5.25 -14.90 1.04
N LEU A 117 5.34 -16.23 0.96
CA LEU A 117 6.25 -16.91 0.02
C LEU A 117 5.94 -16.53 -1.44
N LYS A 118 4.67 -16.50 -1.83
CA LYS A 118 4.25 -16.09 -3.18
C LYS A 118 4.59 -14.63 -3.47
N SER A 119 4.34 -13.75 -2.51
CA SER A 119 4.63 -12.31 -2.67
C SER A 119 6.14 -12.07 -2.78
N ARG A 120 6.95 -12.80 -2.00
CA ARG A 120 8.41 -12.76 -2.05
C ARG A 120 8.96 -13.32 -3.36
N GLU A 121 8.48 -14.48 -3.80
CA GLU A 121 8.86 -15.07 -5.09
C GLU A 121 8.59 -14.09 -6.24
N ARG A 122 7.38 -13.52 -6.27
CA ARG A 122 7.01 -12.52 -7.25
C ARG A 122 7.92 -11.29 -7.21
N TYR A 123 8.19 -10.75 -6.01
CA TYR A 123 9.06 -9.58 -5.86
C TYR A 123 10.49 -9.86 -6.34
N ILE A 124 11.04 -11.05 -6.05
CA ILE A 124 12.38 -11.43 -6.50
C ILE A 124 12.42 -11.53 -8.03
N ALA A 125 11.38 -12.11 -8.64
CA ALA A 125 11.32 -12.32 -10.08
C ALA A 125 11.05 -11.02 -10.87
N GLN A 126 10.21 -10.13 -10.34
CA GLN A 126 9.65 -8.99 -11.10
C GLN A 126 9.99 -7.63 -10.50
N GLY A 127 10.52 -7.58 -9.28
CA GLY A 127 10.68 -6.35 -8.52
C GLY A 127 9.34 -5.80 -8.01
N ARG A 128 9.25 -4.46 -7.93
CA ARG A 128 8.01 -3.77 -7.51
C ARG A 128 6.93 -3.93 -8.57
N ALA A 129 5.73 -4.29 -8.12
CA ALA A 129 4.61 -4.49 -9.03
C ALA A 129 4.09 -3.13 -9.55
N ILE A 130 3.94 -3.01 -10.88
CA ILE A 130 3.56 -1.77 -11.56
C ILE A 130 2.12 -1.39 -11.24
N GLU A 131 1.23 -2.36 -11.02
CA GLU A 131 -0.16 -2.12 -10.65
C GLU A 131 -0.30 -1.36 -9.32
N GLY A 132 0.70 -1.43 -8.44
CA GLY A 132 0.71 -0.66 -7.20
C GLY A 132 0.76 0.85 -7.42
N ASN A 133 1.18 1.32 -8.61
CA ASN A 133 1.19 2.74 -8.94
C ASN A 133 -0.22 3.35 -8.92
N ALA A 134 -1.21 2.61 -9.43
CA ALA A 134 -2.60 3.07 -9.44
C ALA A 134 -3.16 3.16 -8.01
N ALA A 135 -2.89 2.16 -7.17
CA ALA A 135 -3.31 2.17 -5.77
C ALA A 135 -2.65 3.31 -4.98
N GLN A 136 -1.35 3.55 -5.19
CA GLN A 136 -0.64 4.68 -4.59
C GLN A 136 -1.21 6.03 -5.03
N GLN A 137 -1.49 6.20 -6.33
CA GLN A 137 -2.07 7.43 -6.84
C GLN A 137 -3.45 7.69 -6.22
N ALA A 138 -4.33 6.68 -6.22
CA ALA A 138 -5.65 6.78 -5.62
C ALA A 138 -5.58 7.16 -4.14
N ALA A 139 -4.72 6.51 -3.36
CA ALA A 139 -4.53 6.83 -1.95
C ALA A 139 -4.01 8.26 -1.71
N ARG A 140 -3.13 8.76 -2.59
CA ARG A 140 -2.64 10.14 -2.52
C ARG A 140 -3.71 11.17 -2.87
N GLU A 141 -4.54 10.89 -3.86
CA GLU A 141 -5.67 11.74 -4.24
C GLU A 141 -6.71 11.80 -3.10
N GLU A 142 -7.04 10.65 -2.51
CA GLU A 142 -7.93 10.58 -1.35
C GLU A 142 -7.35 11.36 -0.16
N ALA A 143 -6.08 11.14 0.17
CA ALA A 143 -5.40 11.84 1.27
C ALA A 143 -5.38 13.36 1.05
N TYR A 144 -5.19 13.81 -0.18
CA TYR A 144 -5.27 15.23 -0.52
C TYR A 144 -6.66 15.81 -0.22
N VAL A 145 -7.72 15.15 -0.69
CA VAL A 145 -9.10 15.61 -0.45
C VAL A 145 -9.41 15.63 1.05
N GLN A 146 -9.05 14.57 1.77
CA GLN A 146 -9.24 14.49 3.23
C GLN A 146 -8.51 15.64 3.95
N LYS A 147 -7.25 15.92 3.56
CA LYS A 147 -6.47 16.99 4.18
C LYS A 147 -7.02 18.38 3.88
N VAL A 148 -7.55 18.61 2.67
CA VAL A 148 -8.24 19.87 2.35
C VAL A 148 -9.45 20.06 3.25
N ASN A 149 -10.28 19.02 3.42
CA ASN A 149 -11.48 19.09 4.25
C ASN A 149 -11.15 19.29 5.73
N GLU A 150 -10.10 18.65 6.24
CA GLU A 150 -9.56 18.88 7.58
C GLU A 150 -9.19 20.36 7.77
N LEU A 151 -8.36 20.91 6.89
CA LEU A 151 -7.90 22.30 6.97
C LEU A 151 -9.05 23.31 6.84
N GLN A 152 -10.08 23.02 6.05
CA GLN A 152 -11.27 23.87 5.98
C GLN A 152 -12.09 23.87 7.28
N ARG A 153 -12.21 22.70 7.94
CA ARG A 153 -12.84 22.62 9.27
C ARG A 153 -12.06 23.37 10.34
N GLU A 154 -10.75 23.49 10.16
CA GLU A 154 -9.87 24.34 10.98
C GLU A 154 -9.97 25.85 10.63
N GLY A 155 -10.84 26.22 9.68
CA GLY A 155 -11.15 27.62 9.36
C GLY A 155 -10.35 28.19 8.19
N LEU A 156 -9.56 27.40 7.47
CA LEU A 156 -8.87 27.89 6.27
C LEU A 156 -9.83 28.06 5.10
N THR A 157 -9.58 29.09 4.29
CA THR A 157 -10.23 29.23 2.98
C THR A 157 -9.85 28.04 2.09
N LEU A 158 -10.74 27.66 1.17
CA LEU A 158 -10.49 26.55 0.24
C LEU A 158 -9.16 26.69 -0.51
N SER A 159 -8.81 27.90 -0.94
CA SER A 159 -7.53 28.16 -1.64
C SER A 159 -6.32 27.87 -0.74
N ASN A 160 -6.32 28.38 0.49
CA ASN A 160 -5.23 28.12 1.44
C ASN A 160 -5.17 26.66 1.88
N ALA A 161 -6.32 26.01 2.07
CA ALA A 161 -6.41 24.59 2.39
C ALA A 161 -5.80 23.72 1.28
N LYS A 162 -6.16 23.97 0.01
CA LYS A 162 -5.58 23.27 -1.16
C LYS A 162 -4.06 23.43 -1.23
N LYS A 163 -3.55 24.65 -1.04
CA LYS A 163 -2.11 24.92 -1.03
C LYS A 163 -1.39 24.13 0.06
N LYS A 164 -1.85 24.23 1.31
CA LYS A 164 -1.24 23.53 2.45
C LYS A 164 -1.38 22.01 2.35
N ALA A 165 -2.50 21.50 1.84
CA ALA A 165 -2.68 20.07 1.63
C ALA A 165 -1.67 19.53 0.61
N LYS A 166 -1.36 20.28 -0.46
CA LYS A 166 -0.32 19.91 -1.43
C LYS A 166 1.07 19.93 -0.79
N GLU A 167 1.40 20.98 -0.03
CA GLU A 167 2.67 21.08 0.69
C GLU A 167 2.85 19.92 1.69
N TRP A 168 1.79 19.55 2.41
CA TRP A 168 1.76 18.37 3.27
C TRP A 168 1.99 17.11 2.45
N LEU A 169 1.23 16.87 1.38
CA LEU A 169 1.32 15.68 0.54
C LEU A 169 2.71 15.50 -0.10
N ASP A 170 3.41 16.60 -0.37
CA ASP A 170 4.79 16.59 -0.89
C ASP A 170 5.80 16.02 0.14
N THR A 171 5.45 15.97 1.43
CA THR A 171 6.25 15.31 2.49
C THR A 171 5.86 13.86 2.75
N GLN A 172 4.72 13.41 2.22
CA GLN A 172 4.15 12.10 2.53
C GLN A 172 4.41 11.07 1.43
N ALA A 173 4.41 9.80 1.80
CA ALA A 173 4.35 8.64 0.90
C ALA A 173 3.09 7.82 1.18
N ALA A 174 2.52 7.20 0.15
CA ALA A 174 1.54 6.13 0.31
C ALA A 174 2.28 4.88 0.80
N LEU A 175 1.91 4.38 1.97
CA LEU A 175 2.64 3.33 2.68
C LEU A 175 2.11 1.95 2.28
N HIS A 176 3.00 1.07 1.84
CA HIS A 176 2.71 -0.36 1.81
C HIS A 176 3.07 -0.96 3.17
N ASN A 177 2.12 -1.60 3.84
CA ASN A 177 2.26 -2.19 5.16
C ASN A 177 1.88 -3.68 5.08
N PRO A 178 2.84 -4.60 4.94
CA PRO A 178 4.28 -4.36 4.92
C PRO A 178 4.77 -3.87 3.57
N ASN A 179 6.04 -3.47 3.49
CA ASN A 179 6.69 -3.07 2.24
C ASN A 179 6.64 -4.24 1.25
N GLN A 180 6.54 -3.97 -0.06
CA GLN A 180 6.60 -5.02 -1.08
C GLN A 180 7.89 -5.86 -1.02
N ILE A 181 9.02 -5.26 -0.59
CA ILE A 181 10.26 -6.02 -0.33
C ILE A 181 10.00 -7.10 0.73
N ALA A 182 9.19 -6.81 1.74
CA ALA A 182 8.85 -7.74 2.80
C ALA A 182 7.57 -8.56 2.52
N GLY A 183 7.15 -8.67 1.25
CA GLY A 183 5.99 -9.49 0.88
C GLY A 183 4.65 -8.73 0.93
N GLY A 184 4.67 -7.41 1.04
CA GLY A 184 3.46 -6.59 0.96
C GLY A 184 2.77 -6.66 -0.39
N LYS A 185 1.43 -6.68 -0.37
CA LYS A 185 0.57 -6.65 -1.55
C LYS A 185 0.59 -5.26 -2.19
N ALA A 186 0.85 -5.19 -3.50
CA ALA A 186 1.08 -3.92 -4.20
C ALA A 186 -0.19 -3.06 -4.31
N GLU A 187 -1.35 -3.69 -4.30
CA GLU A 187 -2.67 -3.07 -4.36
C GLU A 187 -3.16 -2.54 -3.01
N ILE A 188 -2.49 -2.88 -1.90
CA ILE A 188 -2.88 -2.47 -0.56
C ILE A 188 -2.01 -1.30 -0.08
N ILE A 189 -2.67 -0.19 0.25
CA ILE A 189 -2.08 0.98 0.89
C ILE A 189 -2.61 1.09 2.31
N GLY A 190 -1.71 1.08 3.30
CA GLY A 190 -2.06 1.16 4.71
C GLY A 190 -2.27 2.58 5.24
N GLY A 191 -1.98 3.60 4.43
CA GLY A 191 -2.17 5.01 4.76
C GLY A 191 -1.05 5.89 4.23
N MET A 192 -0.96 7.10 4.79
CA MET A 192 0.11 8.06 4.50
C MET A 192 1.12 8.15 5.65
N GLY A 193 2.35 8.52 5.35
CA GLY A 193 3.36 8.85 6.35
C GLY A 193 4.58 9.56 5.79
N ASP A 194 5.46 10.04 6.67
CA ASP A 194 6.69 10.74 6.26
C ASP A 194 7.50 9.87 5.28
N LYS A 195 7.74 10.42 4.08
CA LYS A 195 8.37 9.69 2.98
C LYS A 195 9.83 9.34 3.23
N ARG A 196 10.55 10.12 4.05
CA ARG A 196 11.96 9.89 4.39
C ARG A 196 12.07 8.73 5.37
N ILE A 197 11.16 8.67 6.34
CA ILE A 197 11.04 7.53 7.26
C ILE A 197 10.70 6.26 6.48
N ASN A 198 9.68 6.30 5.62
CA ASN A 198 9.30 5.16 4.78
C ASN A 198 10.45 4.68 3.89
N SER A 199 11.19 5.62 3.27
CA SER A 199 12.37 5.30 2.47
C SER A 199 13.47 4.62 3.29
N SER A 200 13.72 5.13 4.51
CA SER A 200 14.69 4.55 5.44
C SER A 200 14.32 3.13 5.85
N ILE A 201 13.07 2.88 6.25
CA ILE A 201 12.58 1.53 6.58
C ILE A 201 12.68 0.61 5.35
N GLY A 202 12.24 1.09 4.19
CA GLY A 202 12.31 0.35 2.92
C GLY A 202 13.73 -0.04 2.51
N SER A 203 14.72 0.83 2.73
CA SER A 203 16.13 0.53 2.45
C SER A 203 16.69 -0.55 3.37
N GLN A 204 16.26 -0.55 4.64
CA GLN A 204 16.72 -1.47 5.66
C GLN A 204 16.22 -2.90 5.43
N TRP A 205 15.02 -3.06 4.85
CA TRP A 205 14.49 -4.36 4.45
C TRP A 205 15.43 -5.14 3.52
N ARG A 206 16.14 -4.45 2.61
CA ARG A 206 17.05 -5.10 1.65
C ARG A 206 18.17 -5.91 2.29
N TYR A 207 18.52 -5.61 3.53
CA TYR A 207 19.60 -6.28 4.28
C TYR A 207 19.09 -7.15 5.43
N ARG A 208 17.76 -7.17 5.64
CA ARG A 208 17.10 -7.86 6.77
C ARG A 208 16.17 -8.96 6.32
N ILE A 209 15.64 -8.86 5.10
CA ILE A 209 14.61 -9.78 4.61
C ILE A 209 15.13 -11.19 4.39
N ASP A 210 16.40 -11.36 4.05
CA ASP A 210 16.98 -12.68 3.74
C ASP A 210 16.90 -13.63 4.95
N ILE A 211 17.18 -13.14 6.16
CA ILE A 211 17.08 -13.93 7.39
C ILE A 211 15.62 -14.35 7.68
N VAL A 212 14.66 -13.48 7.36
CA VAL A 212 13.23 -13.78 7.50
C VAL A 212 12.80 -14.81 6.45
N ASP A 213 13.23 -14.63 5.20
CA ASP A 213 13.00 -15.56 4.09
C ASP A 213 13.52 -16.96 4.42
N GLU A 214 14.75 -17.07 4.93
CA GLU A 214 15.37 -18.34 5.32
C GLU A 214 14.59 -19.05 6.42
N GLN A 215 14.25 -18.35 7.50
CA GLN A 215 13.51 -18.95 8.62
C GLN A 215 12.11 -19.40 8.22
N ILE A 216 11.38 -18.58 7.45
CA ILE A 216 10.03 -18.95 6.99
C ILE A 216 10.10 -20.14 6.03
N LYS A 217 11.06 -20.16 5.10
CA LYS A 217 11.25 -21.29 4.17
C LYS A 217 11.57 -22.59 4.93
N GLU A 218 12.40 -22.52 5.96
CA GLU A 218 12.74 -23.70 6.76
C GLU A 218 11.52 -24.25 7.52
N LEU A 219 10.73 -23.37 8.13
CA LEU A 219 9.48 -23.75 8.79
C LEU A 219 8.46 -24.34 7.80
N ALA A 220 8.37 -23.75 6.61
CA ALA A 220 7.43 -24.17 5.56
C ALA A 220 7.68 -25.60 5.05
N LYS A 221 8.93 -26.10 5.08
CA LYS A 221 9.25 -27.48 4.65
C LYS A 221 8.50 -28.57 5.43
N ASN A 222 8.11 -28.26 6.66
CA ASN A 222 7.42 -29.20 7.55
C ASN A 222 5.89 -28.97 7.60
N MET A 223 5.35 -28.15 6.69
CA MET A 223 3.92 -27.81 6.64
C MET A 223 3.21 -28.47 5.47
N THR A 224 1.96 -28.87 5.67
CA THR A 224 1.06 -29.24 4.57
C THR A 224 0.60 -27.99 3.79
N PRO A 225 0.10 -28.15 2.56
CA PRO A 225 -0.48 -27.03 1.80
C PRO A 225 -1.58 -26.27 2.55
N GLU A 226 -2.38 -26.96 3.36
CA GLU A 226 -3.43 -26.37 4.19
C GLU A 226 -2.84 -25.56 5.35
N GLN A 227 -1.76 -26.05 5.97
CA GLN A 227 -1.05 -25.34 7.03
C GLN A 227 -0.38 -24.07 6.50
N LEU A 228 0.22 -24.10 5.31
CA LEU A 228 0.82 -22.91 4.69
C LEU A 228 -0.21 -21.78 4.50
N LYS A 229 -1.44 -22.14 4.14
CA LYS A 229 -2.55 -21.18 3.89
C LYS A 229 -3.28 -20.72 5.15
N SER A 230 -3.05 -21.35 6.29
CA SER A 230 -3.79 -21.07 7.53
C SER A 230 -2.89 -20.67 8.71
N THR A 231 -1.57 -20.82 8.56
CA THR A 231 -0.57 -20.37 9.54
C THR A 231 -0.09 -18.98 9.18
N TYR A 232 -0.20 -18.05 10.12
CA TYR A 232 0.21 -16.66 9.96
C TYR A 232 1.65 -16.44 10.40
N LEU A 233 2.24 -15.35 9.91
CA LEU A 233 3.55 -14.92 10.38
C LEU A 233 3.50 -14.46 11.84
N ASN A 234 4.67 -14.46 12.47
CA ASN A 234 4.90 -13.93 13.81
C ASN A 234 6.23 -13.19 13.83
N VAL A 235 6.23 -12.00 13.24
CA VAL A 235 7.38 -11.12 13.15
C VAL A 235 7.26 -10.05 14.22
N LYS A 236 8.38 -9.75 14.86
CA LYS A 236 8.52 -8.67 15.84
C LYS A 236 9.59 -7.69 15.36
N LEU A 237 9.21 -6.43 15.18
CA LEU A 237 10.10 -5.38 14.69
C LEU A 237 10.51 -4.47 15.85
N THR A 238 11.82 -4.38 16.08
CA THR A 238 12.43 -3.56 17.14
C THR A 238 13.24 -2.41 16.55
N HIS A 239 13.53 -1.35 17.32
CA HIS A 239 14.34 -0.20 16.90
C HIS A 239 14.92 0.63 18.05
#